data_AF-A0A2C6VII3-F1
#
_entry.id   AF-A0A2C6VII3-F1
#
_cell.length_a   1.000
_cell.length_b   1.000
_cell.length_c   1.000
_cell.angle_alpha   90.00
_cell.angle_beta   90.00
_cell.angle_gamma   90.00
#
_symmetry.space_group_name_H-M   'P 1'
#
loop_
_entity.id
_entity.type
_entity.pdbx_description
1 polymer ?
#
loop_
_entity_poly.entity_id
_entity_poly.type
_entity_poly.pdbx_seq_one_letter_code
_entity_poly.pdbx_strand_id
1 'polypeptide(L)'
;MLMERLTNWLLPAFAIIIMLAAQYFVSYNKGGYWRLIVPAIFIIVLFSLFFVNIIDIASLIIYLIIGGLLLLEQGYKGQKKSKENN
;
A
#
# COMPACT_ATOMS: atom_id res chain seq x y z
N MET A 1 9.01 3.21 27.99
CA MET A 1 9.61 1.89 27.71
C MET A 1 8.65 0.84 27.14
N LEU A 2 7.66 0.30 27.87
CA LEU A 2 6.76 -0.75 27.31
C LEU A 2 5.78 -0.20 26.26
N MET A 3 5.22 0.99 26.51
CA MET A 3 4.35 1.70 25.56
C MET A 3 5.07 2.03 24.26
N GLU A 4 6.30 2.56 24.29
CA GLU A 4 7.11 2.82 23.08
C GLU A 4 7.42 1.54 22.30
N ARG A 5 7.71 0.42 22.98
CA ARG A 5 7.87 -0.87 22.31
C ARG A 5 6.58 -1.28 21.62
N LEU A 6 5.43 -1.13 22.26
CA LEU A 6 4.14 -1.44 21.65
C LEU A 6 3.88 -0.55 20.42
N THR A 7 4.13 0.76 20.51
CA THR A 7 3.94 1.68 19.38
C THR A 7 4.86 1.33 18.22
N ASN A 8 6.13 1.02 18.49
CA ASN A 8 7.13 0.64 17.48
C ASN A 8 6.79 -0.64 16.71
N TRP A 9 5.98 -1.54 17.29
CA TRP A 9 5.53 -2.77 16.62
C TRP A 9 4.12 -2.65 16.04
N LEU A 10 3.24 -1.88 16.68
CA LEU A 10 1.86 -1.66 16.21
C LEU A 10 1.80 -0.80 14.96
N LEU A 11 2.60 0.26 14.88
CA LEU A 11 2.70 1.13 13.71
C LEU A 11 3.02 0.36 12.41
N PRO A 12 4.11 -0.43 12.34
CA PRO A 12 4.42 -1.19 11.15
C PRO A 12 3.39 -2.30 10.88
N ALA A 13 2.84 -2.94 11.91
CA ALA A 13 1.76 -3.92 11.74
C ALA A 13 0.51 -3.29 11.10
N PHE A 14 0.14 -2.09 11.52
CA PHE A 14 -1.00 -1.35 10.97
C PHE A 14 -0.77 -0.95 9.52
N ALA A 15 0.45 -0.48 9.19
CA ALA A 15 0.84 -0.18 7.81
C ALA A 15 0.76 -1.42 6.91
N ILE A 16 1.23 -2.58 7.40
CA ILE A 16 1.15 -3.86 6.68
C ILE A 16 -0.31 -4.27 6.44
N ILE A 17 -1.20 -4.11 7.41
CA ILE A 17 -2.63 -4.43 7.27
C ILE A 17 -3.28 -3.55 6.19
N ILE A 18 -3.02 -2.23 6.21
CA ILE A 18 -3.52 -1.30 5.19
C ILE A 18 -3.01 -1.69 3.80
N MET A 19 -1.73 -2.04 3.72
CA MET A 19 -1.08 -2.46 2.48
C MET A 19 -1.70 -3.75 1.93
N LEU A 20 -1.89 -4.77 2.77
CA LEU A 20 -2.56 -6.02 2.43
C LEU A 20 -4.01 -5.80 1.99
N ALA A 21 -4.74 -4.90 2.66
CA ALA A 21 -6.12 -4.57 2.31
C ALA A 21 -6.22 -3.89 0.93
N ALA A 22 -5.37 -2.89 0.67
CA ALA A 22 -5.27 -2.25 -0.64
C ALA A 22 -4.90 -3.27 -1.73
N GLN A 23 -3.97 -4.17 -1.41
CA GLN A 23 -3.46 -5.20 -2.28
C GLN A 23 -4.50 -6.27 -2.64
N TYR A 24 -5.28 -6.73 -1.64
CA TYR A 24 -6.41 -7.63 -1.84
C TYR A 24 -7.48 -6.99 -2.73
N PHE A 25 -7.74 -5.70 -2.57
CA PHE A 25 -8.71 -4.96 -3.37
C PHE A 25 -8.31 -4.86 -4.85
N VAL A 26 -7.02 -4.67 -5.14
CA VAL A 26 -6.46 -4.74 -6.51
C VAL A 26 -6.59 -6.14 -7.08
N SER A 27 -6.27 -7.16 -6.29
CA SER A 27 -6.31 -8.55 -6.75
C SER A 27 -7.73 -9.05 -7.00
N TYR A 28 -8.72 -8.53 -6.27
CA TYR A 28 -10.12 -8.92 -6.41
C TYR A 28 -10.76 -8.31 -7.67
N ASN A 29 -10.44 -7.05 -7.99
CA ASN A 29 -10.96 -6.38 -9.18
C ASN A 29 -10.05 -6.60 -10.38
N LYS A 30 -10.25 -7.73 -11.08
CA LYS A 30 -9.58 -8.07 -12.34
C LYS A 30 -9.97 -7.09 -13.46
N GLY A 31 -9.21 -6.00 -13.56
CA GLY A 31 -9.17 -5.13 -14.73
C GLY A 31 -10.01 -3.86 -14.61
N GLY A 32 -9.45 -2.74 -15.12
CA GLY A 32 -10.10 -1.43 -15.18
C GLY A 32 -9.38 -0.33 -14.39
N TYR A 33 -10.09 0.77 -14.14
CA TYR A 33 -9.60 1.99 -13.45
C TYR A 33 -8.98 1.73 -12.06
N TRP A 34 -9.27 0.58 -11.44
CA TRP A 34 -8.70 0.14 -10.16
C TRP A 34 -7.17 0.09 -10.15
N ARG A 35 -6.52 -0.12 -11.30
CA ARG A 35 -5.05 -0.08 -11.43
C ARG A 35 -4.46 1.29 -11.09
N LEU A 36 -5.19 2.38 -11.33
CA LEU A 36 -4.76 3.75 -11.04
C LEU A 36 -5.34 4.26 -9.72
N ILE A 37 -6.56 3.84 -9.39
CA ILE A 37 -7.23 4.23 -8.15
C ILE A 37 -6.48 3.72 -6.92
N VAL A 38 -6.00 2.47 -6.91
CA VAL A 38 -5.33 1.94 -5.71
C VAL A 38 -3.98 2.61 -5.43
N PRO A 39 -3.09 2.83 -6.42
CA PRO A 39 -1.90 3.65 -6.21
C PRO A 39 -2.23 5.06 -5.71
N ALA A 40 -3.28 5.70 -6.24
CA ALA A 40 -3.70 7.02 -5.79
C ALA A 40 -4.15 7.00 -4.31
N ILE A 41 -4.98 6.04 -3.92
CA ILE A 41 -5.42 5.87 -2.53
C ILE A 41 -4.22 5.58 -1.61
N PHE A 42 -3.29 4.74 -2.03
CA PHE A 42 -2.08 4.43 -1.26
C PHE A 42 -1.25 5.69 -0.98
N ILE A 43 -1.06 6.55 -1.99
CA ILE A 43 -0.35 7.82 -1.82
C ILE A 43 -1.11 8.75 -0.86
N ILE A 44 -2.43 8.88 -1.01
CA ILE A 44 -3.26 9.73 -0.13
C ILE A 44 -3.17 9.27 1.34
N VAL A 45 -3.20 7.96 1.58
CA VAL A 45 -3.09 7.39 2.92
C VAL A 45 -1.71 7.64 3.52
N LEU A 46 -0.63 7.44 2.75
CA LEU A 46 0.73 7.73 3.21
C LEU A 46 0.93 9.21 3.54
N PHE A 47 0.42 10.11 2.71
CA PHE A 47 0.46 11.55 3.00
C PHE A 47 -0.35 11.89 4.25
N SER A 48 -1.52 11.26 4.43
CA SER A 48 -2.34 11.48 5.64
C SER A 48 -1.61 11.01 6.91
N LEU A 49 -0.96 9.85 6.86
CA LEU A 49 -0.12 9.34 7.96
C LEU A 49 1.05 10.28 8.26
N PHE A 50 1.65 10.88 7.23
CA PHE A 50 2.72 11.85 7.38
C PHE A 50 2.22 13.16 8.02
N PHE A 51 1.10 13.72 7.55
CA PHE A 51 0.54 14.96 8.10
C PHE A 51 0.08 14.84 9.56
N VAL A 52 -0.35 13.65 9.98
CA VAL A 52 -0.73 13.37 11.38
C VAL A 52 0.51 13.02 12.24
N ASN A 53 1.73 13.15 11.69
CA ASN A 53 3.01 12.82 12.36
C ASN A 53 3.08 11.37 12.88
N ILE A 54 2.39 10.45 12.20
CA ILE A 54 2.42 9.01 12.53
C ILE A 54 3.67 8.36 11.93
N ILE A 55 4.14 8.87 10.78
CA ILE A 55 5.34 8.38 10.11
C ILE A 55 6.30 9.54 9.80
N ASP A 56 7.60 9.30 9.95
CA ASP A 56 8.64 10.25 9.58
C ASP A 56 8.88 10.31 8.06
N ILE A 57 9.58 11.36 7.62
CA ILE A 57 9.96 11.58 6.22
C ILE A 57 10.73 10.38 5.64
N ALA A 58 11.59 9.73 6.43
CA ALA A 58 12.34 8.56 6.01
C ALA A 58 11.42 7.36 5.77
N SER A 59 10.49 7.11 6.69
CA SER A 59 9.47 6.07 6.58
C SER A 59 8.54 6.30 5.38
N LEU A 60 8.14 7.55 5.13
CA LEU A 60 7.34 7.93 3.97
C LEU A 60 8.05 7.56 2.66
N ILE A 61 9.34 7.90 2.52
CA ILE A 61 10.15 7.58 1.34
C ILE A 61 10.26 6.07 1.15
N ILE A 62 10.57 5.33 2.20
CA ILE A 62 10.70 3.86 2.16
C ILE A 62 9.38 3.22 1.72
N TYR A 63 8.25 3.62 2.31
CA TYR A 63 6.94 3.08 1.95
C TYR A 63 6.51 3.46 0.54
N LEU A 64 6.84 4.66 0.07
CA LEU A 64 6.60 5.06 -1.32
C LEU A 64 7.37 4.18 -2.31
N ILE A 65 8.65 3.91 -2.05
CA ILE A 65 9.50 3.09 -2.93
C ILE A 65 8.99 1.65 -2.92
N ILE A 66 8.90 1.02 -1.74
CA ILE A 66 8.53 -0.40 -1.64
C ILE A 66 7.07 -0.62 -2.06
N GLY A 67 6.15 0.21 -1.57
CA GLY A 67 4.73 0.10 -1.89
C GLY A 67 4.40 0.47 -3.32
N GLY A 68 5.05 1.47 -3.88
CA GLY A 68 4.93 1.81 -5.30
C GLY A 68 5.39 0.67 -6.20
N LEU A 69 6.54 0.07 -5.92
CA LEU A 69 7.07 -1.08 -6.68
C LEU A 69 6.12 -2.29 -6.61
N LEU A 70 5.64 -2.64 -5.41
CA LEU A 70 4.71 -3.77 -5.22
C LEU A 70 3.36 -3.54 -5.92
N LEU A 71 2.82 -2.32 -5.87
CA LEU A 71 1.57 -1.98 -6.55
C LEU A 71 1.71 -2.01 -8.07
N LEU A 72 2.84 -1.54 -8.60
CA LEU A 72 3.14 -1.62 -10.03
C LEU A 72 3.25 -3.08 -10.49
N GLU A 73 4.03 -3.91 -9.80
CA GLU A 73 4.22 -5.33 -10.15
C GLU A 73 2.87 -6.07 -10.20
N GLN A 74 2.00 -5.78 -9.23
CA GLN A 74 0.68 -6.41 -9.16
C GLN A 74 -0.29 -5.88 -10.22
N GLY A 75 -0.22 -4.59 -10.53
CA GLY A 75 -0.96 -4.02 -11.66
C GLY A 75 -0.54 -4.62 -13.01
N TYR A 76 0.71 -5.04 -13.15
CA TYR A 76 1.18 -5.79 -14.33
C TYR A 76 0.72 -7.26 -14.32
N LYS A 77 0.88 -7.97 -13.20
CA LYS A 77 0.44 -9.38 -13.07
C LYS A 77 -1.08 -9.55 -13.26
N GLY A 78 -1.88 -8.60 -12.75
CA GLY A 78 -3.33 -8.60 -12.93
C GLY A 78 -3.78 -8.52 -14.38
N GLN A 79 -3.06 -7.79 -15.24
CA GLN A 79 -3.37 -7.70 -16.67
C GLN A 79 -3.03 -8.96 -17.45
N LYS A 80 -1.90 -9.61 -17.13
CA LYS A 80 -1.52 -10.86 -17.78
C LYS A 80 -2.59 -11.93 -17.55
N LYS A 81 -3.07 -12.03 -16.30
CA LYS A 81 -4.14 -12.97 -15.91
C LYS A 81 -5.52 -12.63 -16.49
N SER A 82 -5.76 -11.36 -16.85
CA SER A 82 -7.00 -10.93 -17.50
C SER A 82 -6.97 -11.14 -19.02
N LYS A 83 -5.79 -11.09 -19.65
CA LYS A 83 -5.62 -11.40 -21.08
C LYS A 83 -5.54 -12.90 -21.38
N GLU A 84 -5.16 -13.71 -20.39
CA GLU A 84 -5.06 -15.18 -20.51
C GLU A 84 -6.41 -15.90 -20.31
N ASN A 85 -7.42 -15.19 -19.79
CA ASN A 85 -8.77 -15.71 -19.53
C ASN A 85 -9.85 -15.21 -20.51
N ASN A 86 -9.46 -14.48 -21.57
CA ASN A 86 -10.30 -14.08 -22.71
C ASN A 86 -9.80 -14.80 -23.97
#